data_AF-A0A1M4WXT7-F1
#
_entry.id   AF-A0A1M4WXT7-F1
#
_cell.length_a   1.000
_cell.length_b   1.000
_cell.length_c   1.000
_cell.angle_alpha   90.00
_cell.angle_beta   90.00
_cell.angle_gamma   90.00
#
_symmetry.space_group_name_H-M   'P 1'
#
loop_
_entity.id
_entity.type
_entity.pdbx_description
1 polymer ?
#
loop_
_entity_poly.entity_id
_entity_poly.type
_entity_poly.pdbx_seq_one_letter_code
_entity_poly.pdbx_strand_id
1 'polypeptide(L)' 'IRMITWKSWKKVKTKFVNLKKLGVAREKAWEWANTRKGYWHTANSWILATTLTNARFEKQGYLSFLKYYLEVKV' A
#
# COMPACT_ATOMS: atom_id res chain seq x y z
N ILE A 1 3.26 -4.14 -6.36
CA ILE A 1 3.95 -3.23 -5.40
C ILE A 1 3.37 -3.34 -3.98
N ARG A 2 2.06 -3.09 -3.77
CA ARG A 2 1.40 -3.16 -2.44
C ARG A 2 1.72 -4.41 -1.61
N MET A 3 1.70 -5.58 -2.24
CA MET A 3 2.02 -6.85 -1.56
C MET A 3 3.44 -6.86 -0.98
N ILE A 4 4.42 -6.39 -1.75
CA ILE A 4 5.83 -6.32 -1.33
C ILE A 4 5.99 -5.30 -0.21
N THR A 5 5.33 -4.13 -0.32
CA THR A 5 5.29 -3.12 0.74
C THR A 5 4.72 -3.69 2.05
N TRP A 6 3.64 -4.48 1.96
CA TRP A 6 3.05 -5.12 3.14
C TRP A 6 3.95 -6.20 3.74
N LYS A 7 4.64 -6.97 2.87
CA LYS A 7 5.60 -7.99 3.28
C LYS A 7 6.84 -7.40 3.95
N SER A 8 7.31 -6.23 3.50
CA SER A 8 8.45 -5.54 4.12
C SER A 8 8.12 -5.03 5.53
N TRP A 9 6.85 -4.73 5.81
CA TRP A 9 6.38 -4.41 7.15
C TRP A 9 6.17 -5.68 7.98
N LYS A 10 7.26 -6.39 8.28
CA LYS A 10 7.22 -7.72 8.92
C LYS A 10 6.54 -7.71 10.30
N LYS A 11 6.78 -6.68 11.12
CA LYS A 11 6.26 -6.58 12.48
C LYS A 11 4.93 -5.82 12.51
N VAL A 12 3.98 -6.27 13.34
CA VAL A 12 2.68 -5.58 13.56
C VAL A 12 2.89 -4.12 13.96
N LYS A 13 3.83 -3.83 14.87
CA LYS A 13 4.17 -2.46 15.27
C LYS A 13 4.58 -1.59 14.08
N THR A 14 5.35 -2.15 13.14
CA THR A 14 5.78 -1.45 11.91
C THR A 14 4.58 -1.20 11.00
N LYS A 15 3.71 -2.19 10.79
CA LYS A 15 2.47 -2.04 10.00
C LYS A 15 1.60 -0.92 10.58
N PHE A 16 1.37 -0.95 11.90
CA PHE A 16 0.58 0.05 12.60
C PHE A 16 1.14 1.48 12.45
N VAL A 17 2.44 1.66 12.71
CA VAL A 17 3.09 2.97 12.59
C VAL A 17 3.00 3.48 11.16
N ASN A 18 3.24 2.61 10.17
CA ASN A 18 3.18 3.01 8.77
C ASN A 18 1.76 3.35 8.37
N LEU A 19 0.75 2.53 8.69
CA LEU A 19 -0.66 2.82 8.42
C LEU A 19 -1.10 4.16 9.03
N LYS A 20 -0.69 4.47 10.27
CA LYS A 20 -0.93 5.79 10.87
C LYS A 20 -0.28 6.93 10.08
N LYS A 21 0.98 6.76 9.64
CA LYS A 21 1.66 7.74 8.77
C LYS A 21 0.96 7.90 7.42
N LEU A 22 0.22 6.90 6.95
CA LEU A 22 -0.60 6.97 5.74
C LEU A 22 -1.97 7.64 5.97
N GLY A 23 -2.27 8.11 7.19
CA GLY A 23 -3.51 8.81 7.52
C GLY A 23 -4.63 7.91 8.05
N VAL A 24 -4.36 6.64 8.36
CA VAL A 24 -5.37 5.75 8.95
C VAL A 24 -5.59 6.10 10.42
N ALA A 25 -6.85 6.20 10.83
CA ALA A 25 -7.24 6.41 12.22
C ALA A 25 -6.61 5.33 13.13
N ARG A 26 -6.22 5.72 14.36
CA ARG A 26 -5.45 4.86 15.26
C ARG A 26 -6.10 3.48 15.47
N GLU A 27 -7.39 3.44 15.77
CA GLU A 27 -8.11 2.19 16.06
C GLU A 27 -8.13 1.27 14.84
N LYS A 28 -8.48 1.81 13.67
CA LYS A 28 -8.49 1.06 12.40
C LYS A 28 -7.10 0.62 11.98
N ALA A 29 -6.07 1.43 12.21
CA ALA A 29 -4.69 1.05 11.93
C ALA A 29 -4.27 -0.17 12.79
N TRP A 30 -4.74 -0.25 14.04
CA TRP A 30 -4.46 -1.39 14.92
C TRP A 30 -5.20 -2.65 14.48
N GLU A 31 -6.48 -2.51 14.11
CA GLU A 31 -7.29 -3.60 13.53
C GLU A 31 -6.61 -4.18 12.28
N TRP A 32 -6.25 -3.33 11.33
CA TRP A 32 -5.70 -3.75 10.04
C TRP A 32 -4.27 -4.29 10.13
N ALA A 33 -3.45 -3.75 11.02
CA ALA A 33 -2.09 -4.25 11.24
C ALA A 33 -2.06 -5.70 11.74
N ASN A 34 -3.10 -6.12 12.47
CA ASN A 34 -3.28 -7.46 13.06
C ASN A 34 -4.07 -8.44 12.19
N THR A 35 -4.35 -8.09 10.93
CA THR A 35 -5.05 -8.99 10.01
C THR A 35 -4.32 -10.33 9.86
N ARG A 36 -5.07 -11.44 9.96
CA ARG A 36 -4.58 -12.80 9.70
C ARG A 36 -4.66 -13.20 8.23
N LYS A 37 -5.12 -12.30 7.35
CA LYS A 37 -5.24 -12.56 5.93
C LYS A 37 -3.86 -12.62 5.26
N GLY A 38 -3.75 -13.46 4.23
CA GLY A 38 -2.52 -13.60 3.44
C GLY A 38 -2.10 -12.31 2.76
N TYR A 39 -0.83 -12.25 2.33
CA TYR A 39 -0.25 -11.04 1.73
C TYR A 39 -0.96 -10.61 0.45
N TRP A 40 -1.29 -11.56 -0.43
CA TRP A 40 -1.97 -11.27 -1.69
C TRP A 40 -3.40 -10.76 -1.47
N HIS A 41 -4.15 -11.40 -0.58
CA HIS A 41 -5.48 -10.93 -0.20
C HIS A 41 -5.40 -9.50 0.37
N THR A 42 -4.43 -9.22 1.25
CA THR A 42 -4.34 -7.88 1.86
C THR A 42 -3.94 -6.83 0.82
N ALA A 43 -3.07 -7.18 -0.13
CA ALA A 43 -2.63 -6.28 -1.21
C ALA A 43 -3.77 -5.81 -2.11
N ASN A 44 -4.75 -6.68 -2.37
CA ASN A 44 -5.93 -6.38 -3.19
C ASN A 44 -7.15 -5.94 -2.36
N SER A 45 -7.00 -5.77 -1.04
CA SER A 45 -8.08 -5.28 -0.19
C SER A 45 -8.19 -3.76 -0.21
N TRP A 46 -9.38 -3.25 0.12
CA TRP A 46 -9.64 -1.81 0.25
C TRP A 46 -8.71 -1.12 1.26
N ILE A 47 -8.20 -1.84 2.26
CA ILE A 47 -7.22 -1.37 3.25
C ILE A 47 -5.97 -0.81 2.56
N LEU A 48 -5.36 -1.57 1.65
CA LEU A 48 -4.13 -1.17 0.96
C LEU A 48 -4.40 -0.41 -0.34
N ALA A 49 -5.57 -0.61 -0.96
CA ALA A 49 -5.96 0.18 -2.12
C ALA A 49 -6.16 1.66 -1.78
N THR A 50 -6.79 1.96 -0.63
CA THR A 50 -7.03 3.34 -0.18
C THR A 50 -5.81 3.99 0.43
N THR A 51 -4.99 3.22 1.17
CA THR A 51 -3.80 3.77 1.83
C THR A 51 -2.60 3.89 0.90
N LEU A 52 -2.35 2.88 0.05
CA LEU A 52 -1.24 2.86 -0.91
C LEU A 52 -1.78 3.09 -2.34
N THR A 53 -2.24 4.31 -2.64
CA THR A 53 -2.77 4.65 -3.96
C THR A 53 -1.68 4.71 -5.04
N ASN A 54 -2.07 4.56 -6.30
CA ASN A 54 -1.12 4.65 -7.43
C ASN A 54 -0.42 6.01 -7.48
N ALA A 55 -1.15 7.10 -7.21
CA ALA A 55 -0.60 8.45 -7.16
C ALA A 55 0.54 8.59 -6.12
N ARG A 56 0.45 7.87 -4.99
CA ARG A 56 1.53 7.85 -4.00
C ARG A 56 2.76 7.10 -4.48
N PHE A 57 2.56 6.00 -5.20
CA PHE A 57 3.68 5.28 -5.81
C PHE A 57 4.36 6.15 -6.88
N GLU A 58 3.59 6.85 -7.71
CA GLU A 58 4.14 7.80 -8.68
C GLU A 58 4.93 8.93 -7.98
N LYS A 59 4.40 9.51 -6.90
CA LYS A 59 5.13 10.51 -6.09
C LYS A 59 6.42 9.98 -5.46
N GLN A 60 6.47 8.67 -5.19
CA GLN A 60 7.67 8.01 -4.68
C GLN A 60 8.70 7.66 -5.79
N GLY A 61 8.36 7.93 -7.06
CA GLY A 61 9.24 7.69 -8.21
C GLY A 61 8.98 6.37 -8.94
N TYR A 62 7.90 5.66 -8.63
CA TYR A 62 7.52 4.47 -9.42
C TYR A 62 6.89 4.88 -10.74
N LEU A 63 7.38 4.30 -11.84
CA LEU A 63 6.81 4.52 -13.17
C LEU A 63 5.43 3.87 -13.28
N SER A 64 4.46 4.65 -13.76
CA SER A 64 3.16 4.12 -14.16
C SER A 64 3.27 3.60 -15.60
N PHE A 65 3.13 2.30 -15.78
CA PHE A 65 3.20 1.67 -17.10
C PHE A 65 2.17 2.25 -18.08
N LEU A 66 0.98 2.61 -17.60
CA LEU A 66 -0.03 3.24 -18.45
C LEU A 66 0.43 4.61 -18.95
N LYS A 67 1.01 5.44 -18.08
CA LYS A 67 1.55 6.75 -18.46
C LYS A 67 2.67 6.60 -19.49
N TYR A 68 3.60 5.69 -19.22
CA TYR A 68 4.70 5.39 -20.14
C TYR A 68 4.20 4.92 -21.50
N TYR A 69 3.23 4.00 -21.53
CA TYR A 69 2.65 3.51 -22.79
C TYR A 69 1.98 4.63 -23.60
N LEU A 70 1.30 5.56 -22.95
CA LEU A 70 0.66 6.71 -23.61
C LEU A 70 1.69 7.74 -24.12
N GLU A 71 2.80 7.92 -23.42
CA GLU A 71 3.88 8.82 -23.81
C GLU A 71 4.69 8.30 -25.01
N VAL A 72 4.87 6.99 -25.11
CA VAL A 72 5.68 6.33 -26.17
C VAL A 72 4.89 6.06 -27.46
N LYS A 73 3.57 6.26 -27.49
CA LYS A 73 2.80 6.11 -28.73
C LYS A 73 3.26 7.13 -29.78
N VAL A 74 4.09 6.63 -30.71
CA VAL A 74 4.44 7.22 -32.01
C VAL A 74 3.22 7.27 -32.92
#